data_AF-A0A7Z9D2B7-F1
#
_entry.id   AF-A0A7Z9D2B7-F1
#
_cell.length_a   1.000
_cell.length_b   1.000
_cell.length_c   1.000
_cell.angle_alpha   90.00
_cell.angle_beta   90.00
_cell.angle_gamma   90.00
#
_symmetry.space_group_name_H-M   'P 1'
#
loop_
_entity.id
_entity.type
_entity.pdbx_description
1 polymer ?
#
loop_
_entity_poly.entity_id
_entity_poly.type
_entity_poly.pdbx_seq_one_letter_code
_entity_poly.pdbx_strand_id
1 'polypeptide(L)'
;MKQDMLARYQALKPYVRAGLSSVSLQLLAVASAIDDRLGSPTFFAIWQCEKQCRSPKELLGLVLDLVGMPIELSGRLEDTQALLSRFYPDLPPDHCFWVELAQMVSLAFPDKELAQQSALAKGLHQLRYLISSQQAQYIRSHFRSEGMTDAQALAIFLKDKKGPAFWRSQPDYTLMESARLHNKLKLVNGLASFPDHEISHNIKILLHFHTEFILDSQGRFLNEMDGELVTNKGIINGASFNYGTAGKRHWELDIAPISRHDPAFRKDCLAGYRAPKWLKRSWFQLSPPDFDYSYFNAKGFFSLNSKSCFALVKRQACAFRWQIWRSRLF
;
A
#
# COMPACT_ATOMS: atom_id res chain seq x y z
N MET A 1 2.11 -41.66 1.17
CA MET A 1 3.23 -41.76 0.20
C MET A 1 2.93 -41.13 -1.17
N LYS A 2 1.99 -41.65 -2.00
CA LYS A 2 1.71 -41.05 -3.33
C LYS A 2 1.13 -39.62 -3.25
N GLN A 3 0.24 -39.38 -2.29
CA GLN A 3 -0.38 -38.05 -2.10
C GLN A 3 0.63 -37.02 -1.56
N ASP A 4 1.52 -37.43 -0.65
CA ASP A 4 2.58 -36.56 -0.11
C ASP A 4 3.61 -36.18 -1.18
N MET A 5 3.98 -37.14 -2.05
CA MET A 5 4.86 -36.86 -3.19
C MET A 5 4.21 -35.90 -4.19
N LEU A 6 2.91 -36.06 -4.47
CA LEU A 6 2.17 -35.16 -5.35
C LEU A 6 2.08 -33.75 -4.76
N ALA A 7 1.76 -33.62 -3.47
CA ALA A 7 1.69 -32.33 -2.79
C ALA A 7 3.05 -31.60 -2.83
N ARG A 8 4.14 -32.33 -2.54
CA ARG A 8 5.50 -31.78 -2.63
C ARG A 8 5.85 -31.34 -4.05
N TYR A 9 5.51 -32.15 -5.06
CA TYR A 9 5.73 -31.78 -6.46
C TYR A 9 4.98 -30.51 -6.86
N GLN A 10 3.72 -30.37 -6.44
CA GLN A 10 2.95 -29.15 -6.71
C GLN A 10 3.56 -27.92 -6.02
N ALA A 11 4.04 -28.04 -4.79
CA ALA A 11 4.71 -26.96 -4.08
C ALA A 11 6.06 -26.55 -4.70
N LEU A 12 6.77 -27.49 -5.34
CA LEU A 12 8.04 -27.20 -6.04
C LEU A 12 7.85 -26.52 -7.39
N LYS A 13 6.71 -26.76 -8.06
CA LYS A 13 6.48 -26.35 -9.44
C LYS A 13 6.68 -24.84 -9.68
N PRO A 14 6.20 -23.94 -8.81
CA PRO A 14 6.41 -22.50 -8.99
C PRO A 14 7.87 -22.09 -8.88
N TYR A 15 8.61 -22.67 -7.93
CA TYR A 15 10.04 -22.47 -7.79
C TYR A 15 10.85 -22.97 -8.98
N VAL A 16 10.55 -24.17 -9.49
CA VAL A 16 11.23 -24.72 -10.67
C VAL A 16 10.98 -23.84 -11.90
N ARG A 17 9.74 -23.36 -12.08
CA ARG A 17 9.39 -22.46 -13.18
C ARG A 17 10.10 -21.12 -13.10
N ALA A 18 10.31 -20.60 -11.89
CA ALA A 18 11.04 -19.36 -11.66
C ALA A 18 12.58 -19.51 -11.74
N GLY A 19 13.07 -20.72 -12.04
CA GLY A 19 14.46 -20.99 -12.35
C GLY A 19 15.40 -20.78 -11.16
N LEU A 20 15.09 -21.35 -9.98
CA LEU A 20 15.94 -21.26 -8.80
C LEU A 20 17.36 -21.81 -9.02
N SER A 21 18.32 -21.29 -8.25
CA SER A 21 19.68 -21.80 -8.21
C SER A 21 19.76 -23.23 -7.68
N SER A 22 20.84 -23.93 -8.02
CA SER A 22 21.11 -25.29 -7.52
C SER A 22 21.15 -25.36 -5.98
N VAL A 23 21.64 -24.31 -5.32
CA VAL A 23 21.70 -24.22 -3.85
C VAL A 23 20.30 -24.18 -3.26
N SER A 24 19.42 -23.33 -3.80
CA SER A 24 18.02 -23.26 -3.36
C SER A 24 17.26 -24.56 -3.63
N LEU A 25 17.52 -25.23 -4.76
CA LEU A 25 16.93 -26.54 -5.05
C LEU A 25 17.40 -27.62 -4.06
N GLN A 26 18.66 -27.59 -3.62
CA GLN A 26 19.18 -28.49 -2.59
C GLN A 26 18.52 -28.21 -1.22
N LEU A 27 18.33 -26.95 -0.85
CA LEU A 27 17.60 -26.58 0.37
C LEU A 27 16.16 -27.10 0.34
N LEU A 28 15.47 -26.91 -0.80
CA LEU A 28 14.13 -27.43 -0.99
C LEU A 28 14.09 -28.96 -0.95
N ALA A 29 15.10 -29.65 -1.47
CA ALA A 29 15.14 -31.12 -1.50
C ALA A 29 15.12 -31.73 -0.09
N VAL A 30 15.76 -31.09 0.89
CA VAL A 30 15.83 -31.56 2.29
C VAL A 30 14.77 -30.94 3.21
N ALA A 31 14.03 -29.92 2.74
CA ALA A 31 12.98 -29.28 3.53
C ALA A 31 11.83 -30.24 3.83
N SER A 32 11.39 -30.29 5.09
CA SER A 32 10.26 -31.12 5.55
C SER A 32 8.92 -30.66 4.98
N ALA A 33 8.74 -29.35 4.81
CA ALA A 33 7.59 -28.73 4.17
C ALA A 33 8.05 -27.63 3.21
N ILE A 34 7.28 -27.43 2.14
CA ILE A 34 7.55 -26.41 1.12
C ILE A 34 6.28 -25.58 0.98
N ASP A 35 6.41 -24.29 1.25
CA ASP A 35 5.37 -23.29 1.02
C ASP A 35 5.94 -22.24 0.08
N ASP A 36 5.40 -22.16 -1.13
CA ASP A 36 5.92 -21.31 -2.19
C ASP A 36 5.40 -19.86 -2.13
N ARG A 37 4.54 -19.56 -1.16
CA ARG A 37 3.97 -18.22 -0.99
C ARG A 37 5.02 -17.22 -0.54
N LEU A 38 4.89 -16.00 -1.04
CA LEU A 38 5.77 -14.89 -0.71
C LEU A 38 5.71 -14.59 0.80
N GLY A 39 6.86 -14.63 1.46
CA GLY A 39 7.00 -14.42 2.91
C GLY A 39 6.84 -15.67 3.79
N SER A 40 6.71 -16.86 3.20
CA SER A 40 6.78 -18.10 3.96
C SER A 40 8.20 -18.35 4.51
N PRO A 41 8.37 -19.19 5.54
CA PRO A 41 9.70 -19.61 6.00
C PRO A 41 10.57 -20.21 4.89
N THR A 42 9.96 -21.02 4.00
CA THR A 42 10.65 -21.61 2.85
C THR A 42 11.08 -20.54 1.84
N PHE A 43 10.21 -19.56 1.56
CA PHE A 43 10.55 -18.43 0.70
C PHE A 43 11.74 -17.65 1.26
N PHE A 44 11.78 -17.37 2.56
CA PHE A 44 12.90 -16.60 3.14
C PHE A 44 14.23 -17.34 3.06
N ALA A 45 14.24 -18.67 3.24
CA ALA A 45 15.46 -19.46 3.03
C ALA A 45 15.97 -19.33 1.58
N ILE A 46 15.07 -19.45 0.61
CA ILE A 46 15.40 -19.29 -0.82
C ILE A 46 15.84 -17.86 -1.12
N TRP A 47 15.14 -16.85 -0.60
CA TRP A 47 15.45 -15.44 -0.81
C TRP A 47 16.90 -15.12 -0.46
N GLN A 48 17.39 -15.63 0.68
CA GLN A 48 18.78 -15.40 1.09
C GLN A 48 19.79 -16.04 0.13
N CYS A 49 19.49 -17.23 -0.39
CA CYS A 49 20.35 -17.89 -1.39
C CYS A 49 20.33 -17.15 -2.73
N GLU A 50 19.14 -16.89 -3.27
CA GLU A 50 19.00 -16.24 -4.58
C GLU A 50 19.57 -14.82 -4.59
N LYS A 51 19.48 -14.10 -3.47
CA LYS A 51 20.06 -12.76 -3.30
C LYS A 51 21.58 -12.74 -3.45
N GLN A 52 22.27 -13.86 -3.19
CA GLN A 52 23.73 -13.95 -3.33
C GLN A 52 24.19 -14.22 -4.77
N CYS A 53 23.32 -14.80 -5.61
CA CYS A 53 23.70 -15.24 -6.96
C CYS A 53 22.96 -14.50 -8.09
N ARG A 54 21.95 -13.68 -7.78
CA ARG A 54 21.19 -12.91 -8.76
C ARG A 54 21.52 -11.42 -8.71
N SER A 55 21.42 -10.75 -9.85
CA SER A 55 21.32 -9.30 -9.86
C SER A 55 20.01 -8.83 -9.21
N PRO A 56 19.92 -7.57 -8.72
CA PRO A 56 18.69 -7.03 -8.17
C PRO A 56 17.48 -7.14 -9.10
N LYS A 57 17.65 -6.93 -10.42
CA LYS A 57 16.56 -7.05 -11.40
C LYS A 57 16.05 -8.48 -11.55
N GLU A 58 16.94 -9.47 -11.58
CA GLU A 58 16.57 -10.89 -11.67
C GLU A 58 15.89 -11.38 -10.39
N LEU A 59 16.35 -10.92 -9.22
CA LEU A 59 15.72 -11.23 -7.94
C LEU A 59 14.30 -10.64 -7.83
N LEU A 60 14.09 -9.43 -8.32
CA LEU A 60 12.77 -8.81 -8.40
C LEU A 60 11.86 -9.51 -9.42
N GLY A 61 12.41 -9.99 -10.53
CA GLY A 61 11.70 -10.84 -11.48
C GLY A 61 11.17 -12.12 -10.81
N LEU A 62 12.01 -12.80 -10.02
CA LEU A 62 11.62 -13.96 -9.23
C LEU A 62 10.42 -13.65 -8.30
N VAL A 63 10.39 -12.48 -7.65
CA VAL A 63 9.25 -12.10 -6.80
C VAL A 63 7.96 -11.97 -7.61
N LEU A 64 8.00 -11.33 -8.78
CA LEU A 64 6.84 -11.20 -9.65
C LEU A 64 6.34 -12.57 -10.14
N ASP A 65 7.27 -13.47 -10.49
CA ASP A 65 6.96 -14.82 -10.96
C ASP A 65 6.32 -15.69 -9.87
N LEU A 66 6.82 -15.61 -8.63
CA LEU A 66 6.25 -16.37 -7.50
C LEU A 66 4.85 -15.91 -7.13
N VAL A 67 4.62 -14.59 -7.13
CA VAL A 67 3.28 -14.01 -6.95
C VAL A 67 2.39 -14.32 -8.16
N GLY A 68 2.96 -14.58 -9.34
CA GLY A 68 2.21 -14.78 -10.58
C GLY A 68 1.61 -13.47 -11.09
N MET A 69 2.35 -12.37 -10.97
CA MET A 69 1.89 -11.05 -11.37
C MET A 69 1.52 -11.02 -12.86
N PRO A 70 0.30 -10.58 -13.22
CA PRO A 70 -0.07 -10.42 -14.63
C PRO A 70 0.65 -9.21 -15.23
N ILE A 71 0.63 -9.12 -16.57
CA ILE A 71 1.14 -7.95 -17.31
C ILE A 71 0.37 -6.66 -16.92
N GLU A 72 -0.89 -6.81 -16.50
CA GLU A 72 -1.79 -5.73 -16.13
C GLU A 72 -2.76 -6.24 -15.06
N LEU A 73 -2.90 -5.51 -13.94
CA LEU A 73 -3.92 -5.79 -12.94
C LEU A 73 -5.31 -5.45 -13.49
N SER A 74 -6.28 -6.33 -13.25
CA SER A 74 -7.66 -6.19 -13.76
C SER A 74 -8.56 -5.30 -12.90
N GLY A 75 -8.24 -5.17 -11.59
CA GLY A 75 -9.11 -4.51 -10.61
C GLY A 75 -10.31 -5.37 -10.16
N ARG A 76 -10.43 -6.62 -10.64
CA ARG A 76 -11.52 -7.53 -10.23
C ARG A 76 -11.22 -8.19 -8.88
N LEU A 77 -12.27 -8.40 -8.08
CA LEU A 77 -12.14 -8.96 -6.74
C LEU A 77 -11.55 -10.38 -6.77
N GLU A 78 -12.04 -11.24 -7.66
CA GLU A 78 -11.63 -12.65 -7.73
C GLU A 78 -10.15 -12.77 -8.13
N ASP A 79 -9.71 -11.97 -9.11
CA ASP A 79 -8.30 -11.93 -9.53
C ASP A 79 -7.41 -11.41 -8.40
N THR A 80 -7.89 -10.41 -7.66
CA THR A 80 -7.19 -9.84 -6.50
C THR A 80 -7.03 -10.89 -5.41
N GLN A 81 -8.09 -11.62 -5.07
CA GLN A 81 -8.07 -12.69 -4.08
C GLN A 81 -7.14 -13.84 -4.50
N ALA A 82 -7.15 -14.20 -5.78
CA ALA A 82 -6.24 -15.21 -6.32
C ALA A 82 -4.77 -14.77 -6.16
N LEU A 83 -4.44 -13.51 -6.46
CA LEU A 83 -3.10 -12.97 -6.25
C LEU A 83 -2.71 -12.90 -4.77
N LEU A 84 -3.63 -12.48 -3.89
CA LEU A 84 -3.39 -12.42 -2.45
C LEU A 84 -3.14 -13.80 -1.83
N SER A 85 -3.75 -14.87 -2.37
CA SER A 85 -3.49 -16.24 -1.93
C SER A 85 -2.04 -16.70 -2.09
N ARG A 86 -1.24 -15.96 -2.89
CA ARG A 86 0.18 -16.20 -3.13
C ARG A 86 1.08 -15.55 -2.08
N PHE A 87 0.52 -14.82 -1.13
CA PHE A 87 1.25 -14.30 0.02
C PHE A 87 1.03 -15.19 1.24
N TYR A 88 2.07 -15.31 2.07
CA TYR A 88 1.97 -16.03 3.31
C TYR A 88 1.10 -15.23 4.31
N PRO A 89 0.08 -15.86 4.94
CA PRO A 89 -0.92 -15.14 5.74
C PRO A 89 -0.33 -14.49 7.00
N ASP A 90 0.81 -14.98 7.51
CA ASP A 90 1.46 -14.42 8.69
C ASP A 90 2.66 -13.53 8.33
N LEU A 91 2.74 -13.00 7.11
CA LEU A 91 3.72 -11.98 6.75
C LEU A 91 3.23 -10.59 7.23
N PRO A 92 3.76 -10.04 8.35
CA PRO A 92 3.22 -8.81 8.90
C PRO A 92 3.64 -7.57 8.10
N PRO A 93 2.86 -6.47 8.16
CA PRO A 93 3.16 -5.22 7.45
C PRO A 93 4.45 -4.52 7.87
N ASP A 94 5.03 -4.87 9.02
CA ASP A 94 6.30 -4.35 9.54
C ASP A 94 7.45 -5.38 9.51
N HIS A 95 7.29 -6.48 8.77
CA HIS A 95 8.38 -7.43 8.57
C HIS A 95 9.59 -6.76 7.89
N CYS A 96 10.81 -7.12 8.31
CA CYS A 96 12.05 -6.56 7.74
C CYS A 96 12.22 -6.83 6.23
N PHE A 97 11.60 -7.90 5.73
CA PHE A 97 11.55 -8.24 4.31
C PHE A 97 11.09 -7.07 3.43
N TRP A 98 10.13 -6.26 3.89
CA TRP A 98 9.62 -5.13 3.11
C TRP A 98 10.69 -4.06 2.89
N VAL A 99 11.54 -3.84 3.88
CA VAL A 99 12.71 -2.94 3.77
C VAL A 99 13.72 -3.51 2.78
N GLU A 100 14.00 -4.81 2.86
CA GLU A 100 14.91 -5.47 1.91
C GLU A 100 14.39 -5.41 0.47
N LEU A 101 13.09 -5.67 0.26
CA LEU A 101 12.46 -5.58 -1.05
C LEU A 101 12.59 -4.16 -1.62
N ALA A 102 12.28 -3.14 -0.81
CA ALA A 102 12.43 -1.73 -1.19
C ALA A 102 13.88 -1.38 -1.55
N GLN A 103 14.86 -1.88 -0.79
CA GLN A 103 16.28 -1.72 -1.10
C GLN A 103 16.65 -2.37 -2.43
N MET A 104 16.17 -3.60 -2.72
CA MET A 104 16.42 -4.27 -4.00
C MET A 104 15.84 -3.47 -5.17
N VAL A 105 14.64 -2.91 -5.04
CA VAL A 105 14.07 -2.00 -6.06
C VAL A 105 14.94 -0.75 -6.22
N SER A 106 15.40 -0.15 -5.13
CA SER A 106 16.24 1.04 -5.21
C SER A 106 17.59 0.78 -5.87
N LEU A 107 18.19 -0.40 -5.65
CA LEU A 107 19.44 -0.81 -6.32
C LEU A 107 19.21 -1.15 -7.80
N ALA A 108 18.08 -1.80 -8.12
CA ALA A 108 17.74 -2.18 -9.48
C ALA A 108 17.42 -0.99 -10.38
N PHE A 109 16.91 0.11 -9.82
CA PHE A 109 16.44 1.27 -10.58
C PHE A 109 17.01 2.59 -10.03
N PRO A 110 18.25 2.96 -10.40
CA PRO A 110 18.80 4.26 -10.05
C PRO A 110 17.99 5.39 -10.70
N ASP A 111 18.00 6.56 -10.07
CA ASP A 111 17.25 7.75 -10.49
C ASP A 111 15.80 7.38 -10.89
N LYS A 112 15.35 7.81 -12.08
CA LYS A 112 13.99 7.64 -12.60
C LYS A 112 13.84 6.40 -13.49
N GLU A 113 14.76 5.43 -13.42
CA GLU A 113 14.69 4.24 -14.29
C GLU A 113 13.42 3.42 -14.09
N LEU A 114 12.87 3.36 -12.88
CA LEU A 114 11.59 2.65 -12.63
C LEU A 114 10.42 3.31 -13.36
N ALA A 115 10.53 4.59 -13.75
CA ALA A 115 9.53 5.25 -14.55
C ALA A 115 9.66 4.94 -16.05
N GLN A 116 10.72 4.24 -16.50
CA GLN A 116 10.94 3.89 -17.91
C GLN A 116 10.08 2.68 -18.34
N GLN A 117 9.69 2.66 -19.62
CA GLN A 117 8.85 1.59 -20.15
C GLN A 117 9.57 0.24 -20.10
N SER A 118 9.20 -0.62 -19.16
CA SER A 118 9.62 -2.03 -19.13
C SER A 118 8.57 -2.89 -18.44
N ALA A 119 8.52 -4.18 -18.79
CA ALA A 119 7.60 -5.13 -18.15
C ALA A 119 7.90 -5.28 -16.65
N LEU A 120 9.19 -5.37 -16.27
CA LEU A 120 9.62 -5.46 -14.88
C LEU A 120 9.21 -4.21 -14.08
N ALA A 121 9.47 -3.01 -14.59
CA ALA A 121 9.10 -1.77 -13.91
C ALA A 121 7.59 -1.62 -13.74
N LYS A 122 6.81 -1.97 -14.78
CA LYS A 122 5.36 -1.99 -14.70
C LYS A 122 4.86 -2.98 -13.65
N GLY A 123 5.36 -4.21 -13.68
CA GLY A 123 4.99 -5.26 -12.71
C GLY A 123 5.30 -4.85 -11.28
N LEU A 124 6.47 -4.27 -11.02
CA LEU A 124 6.85 -3.78 -9.70
C LEU A 124 6.00 -2.59 -9.25
N HIS A 125 5.73 -1.62 -10.13
CA HIS A 125 4.83 -0.52 -9.79
C HIS A 125 3.45 -1.03 -9.38
N GLN A 126 2.90 -1.99 -10.11
CA GLN A 126 1.58 -2.56 -9.81
C GLN A 126 1.59 -3.48 -8.58
N LEU A 127 2.69 -4.18 -8.33
CA LEU A 127 2.88 -5.00 -7.13
C LEU A 127 2.70 -4.17 -5.84
N ARG A 128 3.01 -2.87 -5.85
CA ARG A 128 2.82 -1.98 -4.70
C ARG A 128 1.37 -1.92 -4.20
N TYR A 129 0.39 -2.01 -5.10
CA TYR A 129 -1.02 -2.03 -4.74
C TYR A 129 -1.41 -3.36 -4.12
N LEU A 130 -0.88 -4.45 -4.67
CA LEU A 130 -1.12 -5.80 -4.15
C LEU A 130 -0.48 -6.01 -2.77
N ILE A 131 0.74 -5.51 -2.56
CA ILE A 131 1.40 -5.51 -1.24
C ILE A 131 0.53 -4.76 -0.23
N SER A 132 0.04 -3.56 -0.57
CA SER A 132 -0.79 -2.79 0.37
C SER A 132 -2.10 -3.50 0.70
N SER A 133 -2.71 -4.19 -0.27
CA SER A 133 -3.86 -5.04 -0.04
C SER A 133 -3.55 -6.24 0.87
N GLN A 134 -2.41 -6.92 0.65
CA GLN A 134 -1.96 -7.99 1.55
C GLN A 134 -1.77 -7.49 2.98
N GLN A 135 -1.21 -6.30 3.16
CA GLN A 135 -1.00 -5.70 4.47
C GLN A 135 -2.34 -5.38 5.15
N ALA A 136 -3.34 -4.89 4.41
CA ALA A 136 -4.70 -4.71 4.92
C ALA A 136 -5.33 -6.06 5.32
N GLN A 137 -5.18 -7.10 4.50
CA GLN A 137 -5.68 -8.45 4.79
C GLN A 137 -5.03 -9.09 6.01
N TYR A 138 -3.73 -8.86 6.22
CA TYR A 138 -3.06 -9.28 7.45
C TYR A 138 -3.73 -8.64 8.67
N ILE A 139 -3.97 -7.33 8.65
CA ILE A 139 -4.64 -6.66 9.77
C ILE A 139 -6.04 -7.23 10.01
N ARG A 140 -6.81 -7.45 8.95
CA ARG A 140 -8.16 -8.03 9.03
C ARG A 140 -8.13 -9.44 9.61
N SER A 141 -7.22 -10.30 9.15
CA SER A 141 -7.17 -11.71 9.55
C SER A 141 -6.65 -11.91 10.98
N HIS A 142 -5.75 -11.04 11.44
CA HIS A 142 -5.07 -11.21 12.74
C HIS A 142 -5.65 -10.37 13.87
N PHE A 143 -6.32 -9.25 13.57
CA PHE A 143 -6.76 -8.29 14.59
C PHE A 143 -8.24 -7.91 14.52
N ARG A 144 -8.95 -8.21 13.43
CA ARG A 144 -10.37 -7.87 13.30
C ARG A 144 -11.24 -9.01 13.84
N SER A 145 -12.02 -8.71 14.87
CA SER A 145 -13.11 -9.58 15.34
C SER A 145 -14.44 -9.19 14.71
N GLU A 146 -15.47 -10.02 14.87
CA GLU A 146 -16.82 -9.71 14.40
C GLU A 146 -17.31 -8.34 14.94
N GLY A 147 -17.90 -7.53 14.05
CA GLY A 147 -18.36 -6.18 14.36
C GLY A 147 -17.26 -5.12 14.48
N MET A 148 -15.98 -5.47 14.38
CA MET A 148 -14.89 -4.50 14.37
C MET A 148 -14.68 -3.87 12.98
N THR A 149 -14.42 -2.57 12.95
CA THR A 149 -13.94 -1.87 11.75
C THR A 149 -12.47 -2.14 11.50
N ASP A 150 -12.02 -1.93 10.26
CA ASP A 150 -10.60 -2.03 9.92
C ASP A 150 -9.74 -1.05 10.76
N ALA A 151 -10.27 0.13 11.07
CA ALA A 151 -9.64 1.07 11.98
C ALA A 151 -9.46 0.49 13.39
N GLN A 152 -10.45 -0.24 13.92
CA GLN A 152 -10.31 -0.90 15.24
C GLN A 152 -9.22 -1.95 15.21
N ALA A 153 -9.20 -2.81 14.19
CA ALA A 153 -8.16 -3.81 14.01
C ALA A 153 -6.76 -3.18 13.87
N LEU A 154 -6.62 -2.14 13.04
CA LEU A 154 -5.36 -1.42 12.86
C LEU A 154 -4.91 -0.74 14.16
N ALA A 155 -5.84 -0.19 14.94
CA ALA A 155 -5.51 0.44 16.22
C ALA A 155 -4.97 -0.56 17.25
N ILE A 156 -5.41 -1.83 17.21
CA ILE A 156 -4.85 -2.91 18.03
C ILE A 156 -3.43 -3.23 17.54
N PHE A 157 -3.22 -3.41 16.23
CA PHE A 157 -1.88 -3.67 15.67
C PHE A 157 -0.85 -2.57 16.01
N LEU A 158 -1.28 -1.30 16.02
CA LEU A 158 -0.41 -0.16 16.32
C LEU A 158 -0.22 0.11 17.82
N LYS A 159 -0.92 -0.60 18.71
CA LYS A 159 -1.01 -0.23 20.14
C LYS A 159 0.36 -0.21 20.82
N ASP A 160 1.21 -1.19 20.52
CA ASP A 160 2.54 -1.32 21.15
C ASP A 160 3.65 -0.58 20.38
N LYS A 161 3.31 0.05 19.26
CA LYS A 161 4.27 0.80 18.43
C LYS A 161 4.46 2.24 18.95
N LYS A 162 5.64 2.81 18.70
CA LYS A 162 6.02 4.18 19.05
C LYS A 162 5.33 5.18 18.12
N GLY A 163 4.13 5.63 18.49
CA GLY A 163 3.39 6.64 17.72
C GLY A 163 4.02 8.05 17.73
N PRO A 164 3.40 9.01 17.01
CA PRO A 164 3.90 10.38 16.92
C PRO A 164 3.76 11.13 18.26
N ALA A 165 4.85 11.74 18.72
CA ALA A 165 4.89 12.60 19.91
C ALA A 165 5.86 13.76 19.67
N PHE A 166 5.64 14.91 20.31
CA PHE A 166 6.45 16.12 20.05
C PHE A 166 7.94 15.94 20.40
N TRP A 167 8.26 15.03 21.33
CA TRP A 167 9.62 14.73 21.76
C TRP A 167 10.27 13.56 21.00
N ARG A 168 9.55 12.89 20.11
CA ARG A 168 10.02 11.68 19.43
C ARG A 168 10.46 12.01 18.00
N SER A 169 11.75 11.87 17.73
CA SER A 169 12.34 12.08 16.40
C SER A 169 12.06 10.94 15.43
N GLN A 170 11.91 9.70 15.93
CA GLN A 170 11.70 8.50 15.12
C GLN A 170 10.50 7.70 15.65
N PRO A 171 9.27 8.10 15.29
CA PRO A 171 8.10 7.26 15.53
C PRO A 171 8.08 6.08 14.54
N ASP A 172 7.51 4.96 14.95
CA ASP A 172 7.29 3.81 14.08
C ASP A 172 6.25 4.13 13.00
N TYR A 173 5.25 4.97 13.34
CA TYR A 173 4.22 5.41 12.41
C TYR A 173 3.87 6.90 12.51
N THR A 174 3.36 7.48 11.40
CA THR A 174 2.81 8.85 11.33
C THR A 174 1.33 8.81 10.91
N LEU A 175 0.57 9.87 11.21
CA LEU A 175 -0.92 9.89 11.03
C LEU A 175 -1.43 11.01 10.11
N MET A 176 -0.56 11.87 9.59
CA MET A 176 -0.98 13.06 8.84
C MET A 176 -0.14 13.38 7.60
N GLU A 177 0.96 12.67 7.40
CA GLU A 177 1.85 12.93 6.28
C GLU A 177 1.15 12.64 4.95
N SER A 178 1.10 13.64 4.07
CA SER A 178 0.53 13.53 2.73
C SER A 178 -0.94 13.08 2.63
N ALA A 179 -1.70 13.04 3.73
CA ALA A 179 -3.12 12.64 3.74
C ALA A 179 -3.99 13.43 2.73
N ARG A 180 -3.60 14.67 2.42
CA ARG A 180 -4.19 15.53 1.37
C ARG A 180 -4.39 14.78 0.04
N LEU A 181 -3.42 13.98 -0.39
CA LEU A 181 -3.43 13.31 -1.70
C LEU A 181 -4.47 12.19 -1.80
N HIS A 182 -5.00 11.72 -0.67
CA HIS A 182 -6.01 10.68 -0.57
C HIS A 182 -7.41 11.26 -0.32
N ASN A 183 -7.62 12.56 -0.55
CA ASN A 183 -8.91 13.22 -0.39
C ASN A 183 -9.39 13.78 -1.73
N LYS A 184 -9.36 12.98 -2.80
CA LYS A 184 -9.71 13.42 -4.15
C LYS A 184 -11.22 13.53 -4.32
N LEU A 185 -11.65 14.60 -5.01
CA LEU A 185 -13.05 14.86 -5.38
C LEU A 185 -13.13 15.21 -6.86
N LYS A 186 -14.30 14.97 -7.46
CA LYS A 186 -14.66 15.47 -8.79
C LYS A 186 -15.56 16.69 -8.64
N LEU A 187 -15.49 17.65 -9.56
CA LEU A 187 -16.48 18.72 -9.64
C LEU A 187 -17.47 18.40 -10.75
N VAL A 188 -18.76 18.36 -10.41
CA VAL A 188 -19.87 18.16 -11.34
C VAL A 188 -20.79 19.36 -11.23
N ASN A 189 -20.94 20.13 -12.30
CA ASN A 189 -21.73 21.37 -12.32
C ASN A 189 -21.35 22.36 -11.20
N GLY A 190 -20.05 22.47 -10.89
CA GLY A 190 -19.53 23.34 -9.83
C GLY A 190 -19.69 22.79 -8.41
N LEU A 191 -20.32 21.64 -8.23
CA LEU A 191 -20.51 20.98 -6.93
C LEU A 191 -19.49 19.86 -6.72
N ALA A 192 -19.01 19.73 -5.48
CA ALA A 192 -18.08 18.67 -5.11
C ALA A 192 -18.79 17.31 -5.03
N SER A 193 -18.27 16.34 -5.76
CA SER A 193 -18.72 14.95 -5.76
C SER A 193 -17.62 14.08 -5.16
N PHE A 194 -17.95 13.43 -4.05
CA PHE A 194 -17.10 12.41 -3.44
C PHE A 194 -17.17 11.11 -4.25
N PRO A 195 -16.09 10.31 -4.31
CA PRO A 195 -16.15 8.94 -4.78
C PRO A 195 -17.26 8.15 -4.08
N ASP A 196 -17.98 7.32 -4.83
CA ASP A 196 -19.13 6.54 -4.36
C ASP A 196 -20.28 7.38 -3.76
N HIS A 197 -20.28 8.70 -4.00
CA HIS A 197 -21.22 9.65 -3.42
C HIS A 197 -21.26 9.65 -1.88
N GLU A 198 -20.19 9.15 -1.24
CA GLU A 198 -20.06 9.05 0.21
C GLU A 198 -19.06 10.09 0.72
N ILE A 199 -19.51 10.96 1.61
CA ILE A 199 -18.63 11.95 2.24
C ILE A 199 -17.57 11.22 3.06
N SER A 200 -16.29 11.48 2.76
CA SER A 200 -15.18 10.95 3.52
C SER A 200 -13.98 11.89 3.55
N HIS A 201 -13.40 12.03 4.74
CA HIS A 201 -12.13 12.71 4.98
C HIS A 201 -11.10 11.67 5.41
N ASN A 202 -10.32 11.22 4.44
CA ASN A 202 -9.44 10.07 4.61
C ASN A 202 -8.17 10.47 5.37
N ILE A 203 -7.71 9.59 6.26
CA ILE A 203 -6.43 9.73 6.96
C ILE A 203 -5.41 8.75 6.42
N LYS A 204 -4.13 9.14 6.47
CA LYS A 204 -3.01 8.30 6.08
C LYS A 204 -2.20 7.90 7.31
N ILE A 205 -1.95 6.61 7.42
CA ILE A 205 -1.06 6.02 8.40
C ILE A 205 0.15 5.48 7.64
N LEU A 206 1.33 5.98 7.98
CA LEU A 206 2.58 5.57 7.33
C LEU A 206 3.47 4.89 8.36
N LEU A 207 3.77 3.61 8.17
CA LEU A 207 4.56 2.76 9.05
C LEU A 207 5.94 2.51 8.41
N HIS A 208 7.00 2.95 9.10
CA HIS A 208 8.39 2.86 8.64
C HIS A 208 8.62 3.35 7.20
N PHE A 209 7.87 4.35 6.76
CA PHE A 209 7.89 4.94 5.41
C PHE A 209 7.45 4.01 4.24
N HIS A 210 7.48 2.69 4.42
CA HIS A 210 7.20 1.69 3.38
C HIS A 210 5.74 1.26 3.35
N THR A 211 5.14 1.04 4.52
CA THR A 211 3.79 0.51 4.64
C THR A 211 2.79 1.65 4.83
N GLU A 212 1.81 1.71 3.95
CA GLU A 212 0.78 2.75 3.97
C GLU A 212 -0.59 2.12 4.20
N PHE A 213 -1.36 2.72 5.11
CA PHE A 213 -2.80 2.47 5.23
C PHE A 213 -3.55 3.77 5.07
N ILE A 214 -4.64 3.72 4.31
CA ILE A 214 -5.59 4.82 4.19
C ILE A 214 -6.91 4.36 4.81
N LEU A 215 -7.42 5.14 5.76
CA LEU A 215 -8.74 4.89 6.36
C LEU A 215 -9.74 5.94 5.89
N ASP A 216 -10.93 5.47 5.50
CA ASP A 216 -12.08 6.34 5.26
C ASP A 216 -12.72 6.82 6.57
N SER A 217 -13.74 7.69 6.47
CA SER A 217 -14.44 8.24 7.64
C SER A 217 -15.31 7.21 8.38
N GLN A 218 -15.54 6.04 7.80
CA GLN A 218 -16.23 4.92 8.42
C GLN A 218 -15.24 3.92 9.05
N GLY A 219 -13.93 4.16 8.90
CA GLY A 219 -12.88 3.32 9.44
C GLY A 219 -12.63 2.05 8.61
N ARG A 220 -12.95 2.05 7.31
CA ARG A 220 -12.58 1.00 6.35
C ARG A 220 -11.25 1.32 5.70
N PHE A 221 -10.47 0.29 5.37
CA PHE A 221 -9.30 0.47 4.51
C PHE A 221 -9.72 0.92 3.11
N LEU A 222 -8.90 1.78 2.52
CA LEU A 222 -8.96 2.12 1.11
C LEU A 222 -7.73 1.53 0.42
N ASN A 223 -7.94 0.54 -0.43
CA ASN A 223 -6.92 -0.04 -1.30
C ASN A 223 -7.41 -0.02 -2.75
N GLU A 224 -6.50 0.16 -3.69
CA GLU A 224 -6.83 0.11 -5.11
C GLU A 224 -7.18 -1.30 -5.58
N MET A 225 -6.69 -2.29 -4.84
CA MET A 225 -6.89 -3.72 -5.07
C MET A 225 -7.37 -4.38 -3.77
N ASP A 226 -8.47 -3.92 -3.17
CA ASP A 226 -8.96 -4.48 -1.91
C ASP A 226 -9.42 -5.95 -2.08
N GLY A 227 -8.97 -6.82 -1.17
CA GLY A 227 -9.27 -8.25 -1.21
C GLY A 227 -10.66 -8.67 -0.68
N GLU A 228 -11.45 -7.75 -0.13
CA GLU A 228 -12.82 -7.99 0.35
C GLU A 228 -13.87 -7.23 -0.46
N LEU A 229 -13.61 -5.97 -0.84
CA LEU A 229 -14.60 -5.14 -1.52
C LEU A 229 -13.98 -4.10 -2.46
N VAL A 230 -14.36 -4.14 -3.74
CA VAL A 230 -13.96 -3.13 -4.73
C VAL A 230 -14.89 -1.92 -4.64
N THR A 231 -14.34 -0.72 -4.42
CA THR A 231 -15.07 0.56 -4.36
C THR A 231 -14.33 1.64 -5.14
N ASN A 232 -15.03 2.64 -5.69
CA ASN A 232 -14.34 3.71 -6.42
C ASN A 232 -13.46 4.53 -5.49
N LYS A 233 -13.89 4.76 -4.24
CA LYS A 233 -13.06 5.47 -3.25
C LYS A 233 -11.77 4.72 -2.93
N GLY A 234 -11.79 3.38 -2.91
CA GLY A 234 -10.60 2.54 -2.79
C GLY A 234 -9.66 2.74 -3.97
N ILE A 235 -10.17 2.65 -5.20
CA ILE A 235 -9.38 2.84 -6.43
C ILE A 235 -8.78 4.26 -6.52
N ILE A 236 -9.55 5.28 -6.15
CA ILE A 236 -9.18 6.69 -6.31
C ILE A 236 -8.23 7.17 -5.20
N ASN A 237 -8.48 6.77 -3.96
CA ASN A 237 -7.78 7.28 -2.77
C ASN A 237 -6.94 6.22 -2.05
N GLY A 238 -6.82 5.02 -2.62
CA GLY A 238 -6.19 3.88 -1.99
C GLY A 238 -4.73 4.07 -1.57
N ALA A 239 -4.31 3.13 -0.72
CA ALA A 239 -2.98 3.01 -0.19
C ALA A 239 -2.05 2.23 -1.12
N SER A 240 -0.81 2.68 -1.25
CA SER A 240 0.22 1.95 -1.99
C SER A 240 1.49 1.79 -1.17
N PHE A 241 2.15 0.63 -1.27
CA PHE A 241 3.47 0.42 -0.68
C PHE A 241 4.51 1.38 -1.27
N ASN A 242 5.48 1.83 -0.50
CA ASN A 242 6.57 2.69 -0.98
C ASN A 242 7.88 1.91 -1.07
N TYR A 243 8.51 1.92 -2.24
CA TYR A 243 9.89 1.44 -2.41
C TYR A 243 10.92 2.51 -2.04
N GLY A 244 10.58 3.79 -2.25
CA GLY A 244 11.48 4.89 -1.93
C GLY A 244 11.63 5.15 -0.44
N THR A 245 12.66 5.91 -0.10
CA THR A 245 12.82 6.56 1.21
C THR A 245 12.42 8.03 1.12
N ALA A 246 12.24 8.68 2.28
CA ALA A 246 11.87 10.08 2.35
C ALA A 246 12.78 10.98 1.48
N GLY A 247 12.17 11.90 0.73
CA GLY A 247 12.87 12.81 -0.17
C GLY A 247 12.89 12.35 -1.63
N LYS A 248 14.05 12.45 -2.29
CA LYS A 248 14.21 12.24 -3.74
C LYS A 248 13.79 10.84 -4.19
N ARG A 249 14.18 9.80 -3.44
CA ARG A 249 13.89 8.41 -3.80
C ARG A 249 12.40 8.09 -3.81
N HIS A 250 11.62 8.62 -2.87
CA HIS A 250 10.16 8.51 -2.92
C HIS A 250 9.58 9.06 -4.22
N TRP A 251 10.04 10.23 -4.66
CA TRP A 251 9.56 10.78 -5.94
C TRP A 251 9.93 9.88 -7.12
N GLU A 252 11.16 9.39 -7.14
CA GLU A 252 11.71 8.60 -8.24
C GLU A 252 11.09 7.21 -8.39
N LEU A 253 10.86 6.52 -7.27
CA LEU A 253 10.37 5.13 -7.26
C LEU A 253 8.86 5.03 -7.08
N ASP A 254 8.23 5.99 -6.40
CA ASP A 254 6.82 5.85 -6.00
C ASP A 254 5.88 6.78 -6.77
N ILE A 255 6.37 7.97 -7.18
CA ILE A 255 5.53 9.00 -7.83
C ILE A 255 5.75 9.05 -9.34
N ALA A 256 6.99 9.11 -9.81
CA ALA A 256 7.30 9.22 -11.24
C ALA A 256 6.75 8.05 -12.09
N PRO A 257 6.73 6.79 -11.60
CA PRO A 257 6.18 5.66 -12.34
C PRO A 257 4.67 5.72 -12.60
N ILE A 258 3.91 6.45 -11.78
CA ILE A 258 2.43 6.46 -11.79
C ILE A 258 1.87 6.72 -13.20
N SER A 259 2.32 7.79 -13.86
CA SER A 259 1.75 8.20 -15.16
C SER A 259 1.87 7.11 -16.24
N ARG A 260 2.94 6.32 -16.19
CA ARG A 260 3.24 5.29 -17.18
C ARG A 260 2.66 3.93 -16.78
N HIS A 261 2.86 3.54 -15.52
CA HIS A 261 2.67 2.17 -15.08
C HIS A 261 1.37 1.89 -14.32
N ASP A 262 0.58 2.91 -13.98
CA ASP A 262 -0.75 2.72 -13.38
C ASP A 262 -1.63 1.81 -14.24
N PRO A 263 -2.39 0.89 -13.61
CA PRO A 263 -3.34 0.04 -14.31
C PRO A 263 -4.40 0.82 -15.07
N ALA A 264 -4.87 0.26 -16.18
CA ALA A 264 -5.90 0.89 -17.02
C ALA A 264 -7.18 1.18 -16.22
N PHE A 265 -7.69 0.19 -15.47
CA PHE A 265 -8.93 0.37 -14.67
C PHE A 265 -8.83 1.54 -13.68
N ARG A 266 -7.63 1.77 -13.12
CA ARG A 266 -7.38 2.86 -12.18
C ARG A 266 -7.37 4.20 -12.90
N LYS A 267 -6.69 4.29 -14.05
CA LYS A 267 -6.65 5.51 -14.88
C LYS A 267 -8.07 5.96 -15.27
N ASP A 268 -8.90 5.01 -15.66
CA ASP A 268 -10.30 5.26 -16.04
C ASP A 268 -11.12 5.77 -14.84
N CYS A 269 -10.98 5.13 -13.68
CA CYS A 269 -11.68 5.53 -12.45
C CYS A 269 -11.22 6.91 -11.92
N LEU A 270 -9.94 7.25 -12.09
CA LEU A 270 -9.37 8.54 -11.65
C LEU A 270 -9.84 9.75 -12.49
N ALA A 271 -10.47 9.54 -13.64
CA ALA A 271 -10.82 10.60 -14.58
C ALA A 271 -11.68 11.72 -13.93
N GLY A 272 -11.11 12.93 -13.87
CA GLY A 272 -11.73 14.13 -13.32
C GLY A 272 -11.66 14.28 -11.79
N TYR A 273 -11.12 13.29 -11.08
CA TYR A 273 -10.84 13.39 -9.65
C TYR A 273 -9.52 14.13 -9.41
N ARG A 274 -9.52 15.02 -8.43
CA ARG A 274 -8.36 15.84 -8.07
C ARG A 274 -8.23 15.96 -6.56
N ALA A 275 -6.99 15.89 -6.07
CA ALA A 275 -6.67 16.17 -4.68
C ALA A 275 -6.73 17.69 -4.41
N PRO A 276 -7.05 18.11 -3.17
CA PRO A 276 -7.02 19.52 -2.80
C PRO A 276 -5.60 20.07 -2.96
N LYS A 277 -5.45 21.33 -3.40
CA LYS A 277 -4.13 21.96 -3.58
C LYS A 277 -3.52 22.37 -2.23
N TRP A 278 -2.19 22.32 -2.13
CA TRP A 278 -1.48 22.85 -0.96
C TRP A 278 -1.29 24.37 -1.10
N LEU A 279 -2.35 25.14 -0.90
CA LEU A 279 -2.33 26.60 -1.03
C LEU A 279 -2.71 27.26 0.30
N LYS A 280 -1.77 27.96 0.95
CA LYS A 280 -2.07 28.72 2.18
C LYS A 280 -2.41 30.16 1.81
N ARG A 281 -3.36 30.76 2.53
CA ARG A 281 -3.61 32.21 2.44
C ARG A 281 -2.63 32.93 3.36
N SER A 282 -1.94 33.93 2.85
CA SER A 282 -1.23 34.90 3.69
C SER A 282 -2.23 35.95 4.21
N TRP A 283 -2.06 36.42 5.45
CA TRP A 283 -2.95 37.41 6.07
C TRP A 283 -2.95 38.76 5.34
N PHE A 284 -1.88 39.05 4.60
CA PHE A 284 -1.65 40.34 3.93
C PHE A 284 -1.71 40.27 2.40
N GLN A 285 -2.10 39.13 1.82
CA GLN A 285 -2.19 38.96 0.37
C GLN A 285 -3.63 38.65 -0.05
N LEU A 286 -4.00 39.15 -1.22
CA LEU A 286 -5.18 38.68 -1.94
C LEU A 286 -5.16 37.15 -2.03
N SER A 287 -6.33 36.53 -1.92
CA SER A 287 -6.45 35.08 -2.04
C SER A 287 -5.78 34.62 -3.33
N PRO A 288 -4.90 33.60 -3.29
CA PRO A 288 -4.28 33.09 -4.50
C PRO A 288 -5.34 32.70 -5.55
N PRO A 289 -5.03 32.81 -6.85
CA PRO A 289 -5.83 32.14 -7.88
C PRO A 289 -6.01 30.67 -7.48
N ASP A 290 -7.21 30.12 -7.65
CA ASP A 290 -7.60 28.76 -7.25
C ASP A 290 -7.66 28.47 -5.73
N PHE A 291 -7.75 29.48 -4.86
CA PHE A 291 -7.87 29.24 -3.41
C PHE A 291 -9.11 28.40 -3.03
N ASP A 292 -10.14 28.33 -3.87
CA ASP A 292 -11.29 27.43 -3.70
C ASP A 292 -10.92 25.95 -3.76
N TYR A 293 -9.79 25.59 -4.39
CA TYR A 293 -9.24 24.23 -4.39
C TYR A 293 -8.32 23.95 -3.20
N SER A 294 -8.08 24.93 -2.33
CA SER A 294 -7.12 24.79 -1.23
C SER A 294 -7.58 23.77 -0.19
N TYR A 295 -6.62 22.94 0.25
CA TYR A 295 -6.76 22.04 1.40
C TYR A 295 -7.08 22.77 2.71
N PHE A 296 -6.73 24.05 2.80
CA PHE A 296 -6.86 24.90 3.98
C PHE A 296 -8.07 25.84 3.91
N ASN A 297 -8.75 25.96 2.77
CA ASN A 297 -9.90 26.85 2.61
C ASN A 297 -11.17 26.24 3.22
N ALA A 298 -11.75 26.91 4.21
CA ALA A 298 -12.97 26.50 4.90
C ALA A 298 -14.27 26.83 4.14
N LYS A 299 -14.16 27.51 3.00
CA LYS A 299 -15.27 27.86 2.09
C LYS A 299 -15.05 27.33 0.66
N GLY A 300 -13.98 26.55 0.45
CA GLY A 300 -13.62 26.00 -0.86
C GLY A 300 -14.36 24.70 -1.20
N PHE A 301 -14.09 24.14 -2.38
CA PHE A 301 -14.72 22.93 -2.89
C PHE A 301 -14.50 21.68 -2.03
N PHE A 302 -13.40 21.63 -1.26
CA PHE A 302 -13.08 20.50 -0.38
C PHE A 302 -13.55 20.73 1.06
N SER A 303 -14.27 21.82 1.33
CA SER A 303 -14.78 22.14 2.66
C SER A 303 -16.10 21.44 2.96
N LEU A 304 -16.39 21.24 4.24
CA LEU A 304 -17.68 20.73 4.71
C LEU A 304 -18.04 21.41 6.02
N ASN A 305 -19.28 21.89 6.15
CA ASN A 305 -19.79 22.55 7.36
C ASN A 305 -18.85 23.66 7.88
N SER A 306 -18.37 24.52 6.96
CA SER A 306 -17.43 25.61 7.23
C SER A 306 -16.09 25.16 7.85
N LYS A 307 -15.70 23.90 7.65
CA LYS A 307 -14.38 23.38 8.03
C LYS A 307 -13.60 23.03 6.77
N SER A 308 -12.32 23.39 6.75
CA SER A 308 -11.42 23.00 5.66
C SER A 308 -11.17 21.49 5.69
N CYS A 309 -10.82 20.93 4.54
CA CYS A 309 -10.44 19.51 4.44
C CYS A 309 -9.30 19.16 5.41
N PHE A 310 -8.30 20.05 5.58
CA PHE A 310 -7.26 19.90 6.59
C PHE A 310 -7.82 19.73 8.01
N ALA A 311 -8.76 20.58 8.42
CA ALA A 311 -9.35 20.50 9.76
C ALA A 311 -10.14 19.21 9.97
N LEU A 312 -10.83 18.73 8.92
CA LEU A 312 -11.61 17.49 8.95
C LEU A 312 -10.71 16.25 9.02
N VAL A 313 -9.67 16.19 8.18
CA VAL A 313 -8.66 15.13 8.23
C VAL A 313 -7.92 15.13 9.57
N LYS A 314 -7.54 16.32 10.10
CA LYS A 314 -6.91 16.43 11.42
C LYS A 314 -7.83 15.89 12.53
N ARG A 315 -9.13 16.18 12.47
CA ARG A 315 -10.11 15.64 13.43
C ARG A 315 -10.15 14.12 13.37
N GLN A 316 -10.20 13.53 12.18
CA GLN A 316 -10.19 12.07 12.01
C GLN A 316 -8.89 11.44 12.54
N ALA A 317 -7.73 12.04 12.24
CA ALA A 317 -6.44 11.55 12.73
C ALA A 317 -6.36 11.62 14.28
N CYS A 318 -6.90 12.68 14.89
CA CYS A 318 -7.01 12.76 16.34
C CYS A 318 -7.93 11.68 16.92
N ALA A 319 -9.08 11.42 16.29
CA ALA A 319 -10.01 10.38 16.73
C ALA A 319 -9.37 8.99 16.67
N PHE A 320 -8.67 8.68 15.57
CA PHE A 320 -7.93 7.44 15.42
C PHE A 320 -6.78 7.31 16.43
N ARG A 321 -6.04 8.40 16.71
CA ARG A 321 -5.02 8.38 17.76
C ARG A 321 -5.60 8.04 19.13
N TRP A 322 -6.78 8.58 19.46
CA TRP A 322 -7.49 8.22 20.69
C TRP A 322 -7.91 6.75 20.72
N GLN A 323 -8.28 6.20 19.57
CA GLN A 323 -8.62 4.78 19.44
C GLN A 323 -7.42 3.86 19.71
N ILE A 324 -6.23 4.20 19.18
CA ILE A 324 -4.98 3.48 19.51
C ILE A 324 -4.65 3.59 21.00
N TRP A 325 -4.87 4.77 21.60
CA TRP A 325 -4.63 4.92 23.04
C TRP A 325 -5.59 4.05 23.86
N ARG A 326 -6.87 3.99 23.49
CA ARG A 326 -7.87 3.15 24.16
C ARG A 326 -7.59 1.65 23.99
N SER A 327 -7.05 1.21 22.86
CA SER A 327 -6.71 -0.21 22.64
C SER A 327 -5.57 -0.70 23.54
N ARG A 328 -4.83 0.19 24.22
CA ARG A 328 -3.83 -0.18 25.24
C ARG A 328 -4.42 -0.49 26.61
N LEU A 329 -5.69 -0.12 26.84
CA LEU A 329 -6.38 -0.34 28.11
C LEU A 329 -7.02 -1.74 28.18
N PHE A 330 -6.95 -2.49 27.08
CA PHE A 330 -7.50 -3.84 26.89
C PHE A 330 -6.45 -4.73 26.20
#